data_AF-A0A6J7FCZ9-F1
#
_entry.id   AF-A0A6J7FCZ9-F1
#
_cell.length_a   1.000
_cell.length_b   1.000
_cell.length_c   1.000
_cell.angle_alpha   90.00
_cell.angle_beta   90.00
_cell.angle_gamma   90.00
#
_symmetry.space_group_name_H-M   'P 1'
#
loop_
_entity.id
_entity.type
_entity.pdbx_description
1 polymer ?
#
loop_
_entity_poly.entity_id
_entity_poly.type
_entity_poly.pdbx_seq_one_letter_code
_entity_poly.pdbx_strand_id
1 'polypeptide(L)'
;MSTTYTVSVTRDGKWWMVAVPELDALTQARRLGDVDTAARELVALETGTALHEVSIDVHVELAAGDGDLTARVADIRDRRERIEAEDAKVRADTAAFARELAAAQVPVRDIGTLLGVTFQRVSQLVNT
;
A
#
# COMPACT_ATOMS: atom_id res chain seq x y z
N MET A 1 0.21 23.04 15.06
CA MET A 1 -0.44 21.74 15.31
C MET A 1 -1.34 21.51 14.12
N SER A 2 -1.20 20.39 13.38
CA SER A 2 -2.19 20.09 12.34
C SER A 2 -3.35 19.34 13.00
N THR A 3 -4.56 19.76 12.70
CA THR A 3 -5.78 19.06 13.12
C THR A 3 -6.04 17.97 12.09
N THR A 4 -6.21 16.72 12.55
CA THR A 4 -6.58 15.61 11.68
C THR A 4 -8.10 15.46 11.68
N TYR A 5 -8.70 15.47 10.49
CA TYR A 5 -10.14 15.31 10.29
C TYR A 5 -10.47 13.90 9.82
N THR A 6 -11.54 13.32 10.37
CA THR A 6 -12.04 12.01 9.95
C THR A 6 -12.82 12.17 8.64
N VAL A 7 -12.56 11.29 7.68
CA VAL A 7 -13.23 11.28 6.38
C VAL A 7 -13.90 9.94 6.18
N SER A 8 -15.23 9.91 6.14
CA SER A 8 -16.01 8.71 5.79
C SER A 8 -16.33 8.71 4.31
N VAL A 9 -16.03 7.61 3.64
CA VAL A 9 -16.14 7.47 2.19
C VAL A 9 -17.04 6.31 1.85
N THR A 10 -18.17 6.60 1.21
CA THR A 10 -19.13 5.59 0.75
C THR A 10 -19.29 5.65 -0.76
N ARG A 11 -19.79 4.56 -1.35
CA ARG A 11 -20.04 4.49 -2.79
C ARG A 11 -21.53 4.72 -3.07
N ASP A 12 -21.86 5.80 -3.80
CA ASP A 12 -23.22 6.07 -4.28
C ASP A 12 -23.26 6.20 -5.81
N GLY A 13 -24.00 5.32 -6.48
CA GLY A 13 -24.17 5.34 -7.93
C GLY A 13 -22.85 5.37 -8.73
N LYS A 14 -22.44 6.55 -9.21
CA LYS A 14 -21.17 6.79 -9.95
C LYS A 14 -20.18 7.71 -9.22
N TRP A 15 -20.42 8.00 -7.95
CA TRP A 15 -19.64 8.88 -7.11
C TRP A 15 -19.13 8.17 -5.84
N TRP A 16 -17.97 8.58 -5.39
CA TRP A 16 -17.53 8.39 -4.01
C TRP A 16 -18.00 9.60 -3.23
N MET A 17 -18.84 9.37 -2.23
CA MET A 17 -19.30 10.40 -1.31
C MET A 17 -18.24 10.53 -0.22
N VAL A 18 -17.82 11.75 0.07
CA VAL A 18 -16.70 12.06 0.95
C VAL A 18 -17.20 13.00 2.04
N ALA A 19 -17.51 12.44 3.20
CA ALA A 19 -18.08 13.16 4.33
C ALA A 19 -17.01 13.49 5.37
N VAL A 20 -17.03 14.70 5.92
CA VAL A 20 -16.21 15.14 7.06
C VAL A 20 -17.16 15.45 8.22
N PRO A 21 -17.45 14.48 9.11
CA PRO A 21 -18.49 14.60 10.12
C PRO A 21 -18.27 15.77 11.09
N GLU A 22 -17.02 16.07 11.44
CA GLU A 22 -16.66 17.15 12.37
C GLU A 22 -17.02 18.54 11.84
N LEU A 23 -17.19 18.66 10.52
CA LEU A 23 -17.54 19.90 9.83
C LEU A 23 -18.97 19.90 9.29
N ASP A 24 -19.73 18.80 9.47
CA ASP A 24 -21.02 18.58 8.80
C ASP A 24 -20.96 18.85 7.28
N ALA A 25 -19.82 18.47 6.67
CA ALA A 25 -19.48 18.83 5.31
C ALA A 25 -19.41 17.60 4.40
N LEU A 26 -19.83 17.76 3.14
CA LEU A 26 -19.90 16.67 2.16
C LEU A 26 -19.40 17.13 0.79
N THR A 27 -18.52 16.33 0.18
CA THR A 27 -18.10 16.47 -1.21
C THR A 27 -18.17 15.12 -1.93
N GLN A 28 -17.75 15.07 -3.18
CA GLN A 28 -17.76 13.85 -3.98
C GLN A 28 -16.59 13.77 -4.98
N ALA A 29 -16.19 12.55 -5.29
CA ALA A 29 -15.14 12.25 -6.26
C ALA A 29 -15.56 11.17 -7.27
N ARG A 30 -15.04 11.23 -8.50
CA ARG A 30 -15.28 10.18 -9.51
C ARG A 30 -14.47 8.92 -9.26
N ARG A 31 -13.26 9.06 -8.71
CA ARG A 31 -12.34 7.96 -8.44
C ARG A 31 -11.93 8.00 -6.98
N LEU A 32 -11.67 6.84 -6.40
CA LEU A 32 -11.22 6.72 -5.02
C LEU A 32 -9.87 7.43 -4.81
N GLY A 33 -9.01 7.45 -5.84
CA GLY A 33 -7.74 8.17 -5.80
C GLY A 33 -7.85 9.69 -5.73
N ASP A 34 -9.01 10.27 -6.04
CA ASP A 34 -9.23 11.72 -5.97
C ASP A 34 -9.83 12.14 -4.61
N VAL A 35 -10.13 11.19 -3.72
CA VAL A 35 -10.81 11.44 -2.44
C VAL A 35 -9.94 12.22 -1.47
N ASP A 36 -8.63 11.93 -1.39
CA ASP A 36 -7.72 12.66 -0.49
C ASP A 36 -7.70 14.15 -0.85
N THR A 37 -7.51 14.48 -2.13
CA THR A 37 -7.55 15.86 -2.61
C THR A 37 -8.90 16.51 -2.33
N ALA A 38 -10.01 15.87 -2.70
CA ALA A 38 -11.34 16.43 -2.52
C ALA A 38 -11.67 16.70 -1.04
N ALA A 39 -11.29 15.79 -0.13
CA ALA A 39 -11.48 15.96 1.31
C ALA A 39 -10.65 17.11 1.86
N ARG A 40 -9.38 17.23 1.48
CA ARG A 40 -8.52 18.32 1.95
C ARG A 40 -9.01 19.68 1.45
N GLU A 41 -9.44 19.75 0.20
CA GLU A 41 -10.01 20.97 -0.38
C GLU A 41 -11.28 21.40 0.36
N LEU A 42 -12.16 20.45 0.69
CA LEU A 42 -13.36 20.71 1.49
C LEU A 42 -13.00 21.25 2.88
N VAL A 43 -12.08 20.60 3.60
CA VAL A 43 -11.65 21.06 4.94
C VAL A 43 -11.02 22.45 4.88
N ALA A 44 -10.13 22.70 3.90
CA ALA A 44 -9.49 24.00 3.72
C ALA A 44 -10.52 25.10 3.47
N LEU A 45 -11.54 24.81 2.65
CA LEU A 45 -12.64 25.73 2.36
C LEU A 45 -13.46 26.05 3.61
N GLU A 46 -13.91 25.03 4.35
CA GLU A 46 -14.77 25.19 5.52
C GLU A 46 -14.05 25.86 6.71
N THR A 47 -12.76 25.59 6.87
CA THR A 47 -11.98 26.08 8.03
C THR A 47 -11.18 27.34 7.74
N GLY A 48 -11.00 27.71 6.46
CA GLY A 48 -10.10 28.78 6.04
C GLY A 48 -8.61 28.46 6.21
N THR A 49 -8.26 27.19 6.48
CA THR A 49 -6.88 26.73 6.69
C THR A 49 -6.19 26.46 5.35
N ALA A 50 -4.87 26.63 5.28
CA ALA A 50 -4.14 26.30 4.06
C ALA A 50 -4.13 24.79 3.79
N LEU A 51 -4.25 24.39 2.52
CA LEU A 51 -4.38 22.97 2.12
C LEU A 51 -3.25 22.05 2.64
N HIS A 52 -2.02 22.57 2.74
CA HIS A 52 -0.86 21.81 3.21
C HIS A 52 -0.83 21.63 4.74
N GLU A 53 -1.64 22.38 5.47
CA GLU A 53 -1.80 22.26 6.93
C GLU A 53 -2.97 21.32 7.30
N VAL A 54 -3.79 20.92 6.31
CA VAL A 54 -4.88 19.98 6.50
C VAL A 54 -4.33 18.55 6.58
N SER A 55 -4.67 17.86 7.66
CA SER A 55 -4.44 16.42 7.82
C SER A 55 -5.78 15.70 7.83
N ILE A 56 -5.87 14.53 7.20
CA ILE A 56 -7.09 13.73 7.16
C ILE A 56 -6.80 12.26 7.45
N ASP A 57 -7.77 11.55 7.99
CA ASP A 57 -7.80 10.09 8.12
C ASP A 57 -9.00 9.55 7.34
N VAL A 58 -8.76 8.68 6.35
CA VAL A 58 -9.76 8.29 5.36
C VAL A 58 -10.23 6.86 5.61
N HIS A 59 -11.52 6.69 5.89
CA HIS A 59 -12.18 5.41 6.06
C HIS A 59 -13.14 5.13 4.90
N VAL A 60 -12.94 4.01 4.21
CA VAL A 60 -13.75 3.61 3.05
C VAL A 60 -14.68 2.46 3.42
N GLU A 61 -15.98 2.69 3.28
CA GLU A 61 -17.03 1.72 3.53
C GLU A 61 -17.59 1.20 2.19
N LEU A 62 -17.49 -0.11 2.00
CA LEU A 62 -17.96 -0.81 0.81
C LEU A 62 -19.01 -1.85 1.22
N ALA A 63 -20.28 -1.45 1.19
CA ALA A 63 -21.39 -2.39 1.31
C ALA A 63 -21.76 -2.95 -0.08
N ALA A 64 -21.93 -4.26 -0.19
CA ALA A 64 -22.55 -4.88 -1.37
C ALA A 64 -23.51 -5.99 -0.94
N GLY A 65 -24.81 -5.73 -1.03
CA GLY A 65 -25.83 -6.65 -0.55
C GLY A 65 -25.62 -6.98 0.93
N ASP A 66 -25.57 -8.27 1.27
CA ASP A 66 -25.44 -8.76 2.64
C ASP A 66 -23.98 -8.93 3.12
N GLY A 67 -22.98 -8.50 2.33
CA GLY A 67 -21.56 -8.70 2.62
C GLY A 67 -20.76 -7.42 2.86
N ASP A 68 -19.78 -7.49 3.76
CA ASP A 68 -18.77 -6.45 3.99
C ASP A 68 -17.58 -6.64 3.04
N LEU A 69 -17.53 -5.85 1.97
CA LEU A 69 -16.41 -5.87 1.03
C LEU A 69 -15.17 -5.17 1.60
N THR A 70 -15.32 -4.25 2.56
CA THR A 70 -14.21 -3.55 3.20
C THR A 70 -13.31 -4.54 3.92
N ALA A 71 -13.88 -5.47 4.71
CA ALA A 71 -13.11 -6.53 5.37
C ALA A 71 -12.35 -7.41 4.38
N ARG A 72 -12.95 -7.74 3.23
CA ARG A 72 -12.29 -8.56 2.20
C ARG A 72 -11.15 -7.82 1.50
N VAL A 73 -11.30 -6.51 1.26
CA VAL A 73 -10.22 -5.68 0.71
C VAL A 73 -9.05 -5.59 1.71
N ALA A 74 -9.33 -5.41 3.00
CA ALA A 74 -8.32 -5.42 4.05
C ALA A 74 -7.54 -6.74 4.09
N ASP A 75 -8.24 -7.89 4.13
CA ASP A 75 -7.59 -9.22 4.08
C ASP A 75 -6.65 -9.38 2.88
N ILE A 76 -7.08 -8.95 1.69
CA ILE A 76 -6.25 -9.04 0.49
C ILE A 76 -5.01 -8.14 0.58
N ARG A 77 -5.14 -6.93 1.17
CA ARG A 77 -3.99 -6.04 1.38
C ARG A 77 -3.00 -6.62 2.37
N ASP A 78 -3.46 -7.07 3.53
CA ASP A 78 -2.61 -7.68 4.57
C ASP A 78 -1.85 -8.89 4.02
N ARG A 79 -2.53 -9.73 3.22
CA ARG A 79 -1.91 -10.88 2.58
C ARG A 79 -0.85 -10.48 1.56
N ARG A 80 -1.07 -9.40 0.80
CA ARG A 80 -0.06 -8.88 -0.15
C ARG A 80 1.15 -8.34 0.60
N GLU A 81 0.96 -7.55 1.65
CA GLU A 81 2.05 -7.02 2.48
C GLU A 81 2.89 -8.16 3.07
N ARG A 82 2.23 -9.23 3.56
CA ARG A 82 2.93 -10.42 4.06
C ARG A 82 3.72 -11.12 2.96
N ILE A 83 3.17 -11.27 1.76
CA ILE A 83 3.88 -11.86 0.62
C ILE A 83 5.09 -11.01 0.27
N GLU A 84 4.94 -9.69 0.18
CA GLU A 84 6.05 -8.77 -0.12
C GLU A 84 7.16 -8.83 0.94
N ALA A 85 6.80 -8.89 2.22
CA ALA A 85 7.75 -9.02 3.31
C ALA A 85 8.51 -10.36 3.27
N GLU A 86 7.82 -11.47 3.01
CA GLU A 86 8.47 -12.78 2.87
C GLU A 86 9.34 -12.84 1.60
N ASP A 87 8.88 -12.29 0.48
CA ASP A 87 9.67 -12.16 -0.75
C ASP A 87 10.97 -11.38 -0.51
N ALA A 88 10.90 -10.30 0.27
CA ALA A 88 12.07 -9.51 0.63
C ALA A 88 13.08 -10.32 1.46
N LYS A 89 12.60 -11.10 2.44
CA LYS A 89 13.44 -12.00 3.24
C LYS A 89 14.08 -13.09 2.38
N VAL A 90 13.29 -13.80 1.57
CA VAL A 90 13.80 -14.85 0.68
C VAL A 90 14.87 -14.30 -0.26
N ARG A 91 14.69 -13.09 -0.80
CA ARG A 91 15.71 -12.43 -1.64
C ARG A 91 16.99 -12.13 -0.86
N ALA A 92 16.89 -11.62 0.36
CA ALA A 92 18.04 -11.34 1.21
C ALA A 92 18.80 -12.62 1.59
N ASP A 93 18.08 -13.66 2.01
CA ASP A 93 18.65 -14.95 2.39
C ASP A 93 19.31 -15.64 1.20
N THR A 94 18.65 -15.62 0.03
CA THR A 94 19.23 -16.15 -1.22
C THR A 94 20.53 -15.44 -1.57
N ALA A 95 20.59 -14.10 -1.42
CA ALA A 95 21.79 -13.32 -1.70
C ALA A 95 22.92 -13.63 -0.71
N ALA A 96 22.62 -13.74 0.58
CA ALA A 96 23.59 -14.08 1.62
C ALA A 96 24.17 -15.49 1.37
N PHE A 97 23.30 -16.48 1.16
CA PHE A 97 23.75 -17.86 0.97
C PHE A 97 24.47 -18.06 -0.37
N ALA A 98 24.08 -17.36 -1.44
CA ALA A 98 24.83 -17.35 -2.70
C ALA A 98 26.28 -16.86 -2.51
N ARG A 99 26.48 -15.83 -1.68
CA ARG A 99 27.82 -15.31 -1.33
C ARG A 99 28.62 -16.31 -0.49
N GLU A 100 27.98 -16.98 0.47
CA GLU A 100 28.62 -18.04 1.27
C GLU A 100 29.10 -19.22 0.40
N LEU A 101 28.24 -19.70 -0.51
CA LEU A 101 28.58 -20.78 -1.43
C LEU A 101 29.71 -20.38 -2.39
N ALA A 102 29.68 -19.13 -2.89
CA ALA A 102 30.76 -18.61 -3.73
C ALA A 102 32.09 -18.51 -2.97
N ALA A 103 32.06 -18.06 -1.70
CA ALA A 103 33.25 -18.04 -0.85
C ALA A 103 33.81 -19.46 -0.60
N ALA A 104 32.94 -20.47 -0.51
CA ALA A 104 33.29 -21.89 -0.46
C ALA A 104 33.73 -22.48 -1.82
N GLN A 105 33.96 -21.64 -2.84
CA GLN A 105 34.41 -22.03 -4.20
C GLN A 105 33.42 -22.96 -4.93
N VAL A 106 32.14 -22.95 -4.57
CA VAL A 106 31.10 -23.65 -5.34
C VAL A 106 30.92 -22.96 -6.70
N PRO A 107 30.91 -23.69 -7.83
CA PRO A 107 30.72 -23.08 -9.14
C PRO A 107 29.40 -22.29 -9.22
N VAL A 108 29.45 -21.06 -9.71
CA VAL A 108 28.29 -20.14 -9.77
C VAL A 108 27.08 -20.74 -10.51
N ARG A 109 27.32 -21.63 -11.49
CA ARG A 109 26.26 -22.35 -12.21
C ARG A 109 25.53 -23.35 -11.30
N ASP A 110 26.26 -24.04 -10.44
CA ASP A 110 25.71 -25.01 -9.49
C ASP A 110 24.97 -24.30 -8.35
N ILE A 111 25.47 -23.14 -7.91
CA ILE A 111 24.74 -22.27 -6.97
C ILE A 111 23.36 -21.90 -7.54
N GLY A 112 23.26 -21.61 -8.83
CA GLY A 112 21.97 -21.32 -9.48
C GLY A 112 21.00 -22.50 -9.38
N THR A 113 21.48 -23.71 -9.67
CA THR A 113 20.69 -24.94 -9.52
C THR A 113 20.27 -25.19 -8.07
N LEU A 114 21.18 -25.02 -7.11
CA LEU A 114 20.92 -25.24 -5.67
C LEU A 114 19.89 -24.26 -5.11
N LEU A 115 19.97 -23.00 -5.51
CA LEU A 115 19.10 -21.94 -5.01
C LEU A 115 17.83 -21.75 -5.84
N GLY A 116 17.64 -22.55 -6.90
CA GLY A 116 16.47 -22.46 -7.79
C GLY A 116 16.38 -21.14 -8.57
N VAL A 117 17.53 -20.49 -8.83
CA VAL A 117 17.60 -19.22 -9.57
C VAL A 117 18.51 -19.34 -10.79
N THR A 118 18.37 -18.42 -11.74
CA THR A 118 19.22 -18.45 -12.94
C THR A 118 20.68 -18.14 -12.59
N PHE A 119 21.61 -18.70 -13.37
CA PHE A 119 23.04 -18.40 -13.24
C PHE A 119 23.33 -16.89 -13.31
N GLN A 120 22.66 -16.15 -14.20
CA GLN A 120 22.81 -14.70 -14.32
C GLN A 120 22.41 -13.99 -13.02
N ARG A 121 21.36 -14.46 -12.35
CA ARG A 121 20.91 -13.92 -11.06
C ARG A 121 21.95 -14.16 -9.98
N VAL A 122 22.53 -15.36 -9.90
CA VAL A 122 23.62 -15.63 -8.95
C VAL A 122 24.83 -14.74 -9.21
N SER A 123 25.25 -14.60 -10.48
CA SER A 123 26.36 -13.73 -10.85
C SER A 123 26.12 -12.28 -10.42
N GLN A 124 24.90 -11.75 -10.55
CA GLN A 124 24.55 -10.43 -10.02
C GLN A 124 24.65 -10.37 -8.48
N LEU A 125 24.11 -11.37 -7.78
CA LEU A 125 24.06 -11.40 -6.31
C LEU A 125 25.45 -11.51 -5.67
N VAL A 126 26.40 -12.16 -6.34
CA VAL A 126 27.77 -12.35 -5.85
C VAL A 126 28.68 -11.15 -6.18
N ASN A 127 28.37 -10.41 -7.23
CA ASN A 127 29.15 -9.25 -7.68
C ASN A 127 28.59 -7.88 -7.22
N THR A 128 27.60 -7.88 -6.32
CA THR A 128 27.06 -6.68 -5.66
C THR A 128 27.69 -6.53 -4.28
#